data_AF-A0A6M3K8A4-F1
#
_entry.id   AF-A0A6M3K8A4-F1
#
_cell.length_a   1.000
_cell.length_b   1.000
_cell.length_c   1.000
_cell.angle_alpha   90.00
_cell.angle_beta   90.00
_cell.angle_gamma   90.00
#
_symmetry.space_group_name_H-M   'P 1'
#
loop_
_entity.id
_entity.type
_entity.pdbx_description
1 polymer ?
#
loop_
_entity_poly.entity_id
_entity_poly.type
_entity_poly.pdbx_seq_one_letter_code
_entity_poly.pdbx_strand_id
1 'polypeptide(L)'
;MYENIDDNGRIVKCRKKQQCEWCGIIIQKEEKAIIRVYKFEGDFNSSYQHPECYEAMRESFKQNLVDSDGSFNSCEQSRGALIGDD
;
A
#
# COMPACT_ATOMS: atom_id res chain seq x y z
N MET A 1 -1.13 -13.89 -4.99
CA MET A 1 -1.75 -12.62 -4.57
C MET A 1 -1.41 -12.42 -3.10
N TYR A 2 -0.94 -11.23 -2.70
CA TYR A 2 -0.57 -10.94 -1.31
C TYR A 2 -1.75 -10.24 -0.63
N GLU A 3 -2.33 -10.86 0.39
CA GLU A 3 -3.39 -10.25 1.19
C GLU A 3 -2.76 -9.64 2.44
N ASN A 4 -2.69 -8.31 2.52
CA ASN A 4 -2.21 -7.60 3.71
C ASN A 4 -3.33 -7.56 4.74
N ILE A 5 -3.08 -8.10 5.94
CA ILE A 5 -4.13 -8.31 6.96
C ILE A 5 -4.22 -7.12 7.93
N ASP A 6 -3.13 -6.39 8.14
CA ASP A 6 -3.07 -5.15 8.90
C ASP A 6 -2.45 -4.05 8.02
N ASP A 7 -3.26 -3.11 7.53
CA ASP A 7 -2.83 -1.90 6.79
C ASP A 7 -1.92 -0.96 7.63
N ASN A 8 -1.97 -1.13 8.95
CA ASN A 8 -1.12 -0.42 9.91
C ASN A 8 -0.10 -1.38 10.51
N GLY A 9 1.09 -1.44 9.91
CA GLY A 9 2.25 -2.07 10.54
C GLY A 9 2.41 -1.56 11.98
N ARG A 10 2.63 -2.48 12.93
CA ARG A 10 2.68 -2.16 14.35
C ARG A 10 4.11 -1.89 14.79
N ILE A 11 4.33 -0.79 15.52
CA ILE A 11 5.63 -0.52 16.15
C ILE A 11 5.81 -1.50 17.32
N VAL A 12 6.83 -2.34 17.23
CA VAL A 12 7.20 -3.33 18.24
C VAL A 12 8.66 -3.15 18.65
N LYS A 13 8.99 -3.55 19.88
CA LYS A 13 10.37 -3.63 20.35
C LYS A 13 10.96 -4.98 19.96
N CYS A 14 12.05 -5.00 19.19
CA CYS A 14 12.73 -6.22 18.77
C CYS A 14 13.28 -6.96 19.99
N ARG A 15 12.86 -8.21 20.22
CA ARG A 15 13.42 -9.05 21.31
C ARG A 15 14.77 -9.70 20.94
N LYS A 16 15.02 -9.85 19.65
CA LYS A 16 16.24 -10.41 19.05
C LYS A 16 16.65 -9.53 17.87
N LYS A 17 17.89 -9.69 17.40
CA LYS A 17 18.34 -9.06 16.16
C LYS A 17 17.44 -9.54 15.02
N GLN A 18 16.93 -8.61 14.23
CA GLN A 18 16.11 -8.91 13.06
C GLN A 18 16.76 -8.27 11.84
N GLN A 19 16.59 -8.87 10.68
CA GLN A 19 17.02 -8.26 9.44
C GLN A 19 15.87 -7.44 8.87
N CYS A 20 16.12 -6.17 8.52
CA CYS A 20 15.16 -5.37 7.79
C CYS A 20 15.00 -5.95 6.38
N GLU A 21 13.78 -6.31 6.00
CA GLU A 21 13.50 -6.86 4.67
C GLU A 21 13.68 -5.82 3.55
N TRP A 22 13.52 -4.53 3.88
CA TRP A 22 13.60 -3.47 2.86
C TRP A 22 15.03 -3.01 2.56
N CYS A 23 15.84 -2.75 3.60
CA CYS A 23 17.21 -2.25 3.42
C CYS A 23 18.29 -3.30 3.68
N GLY A 24 17.95 -4.49 4.18
CA GLY A 24 18.90 -5.55 4.52
C GLY A 24 19.73 -5.31 5.80
N ILE A 25 19.61 -4.13 6.42
CA ILE A 25 20.37 -3.78 7.64
C ILE A 25 19.78 -4.51 8.85
N ILE A 26 20.67 -4.90 9.77
CA ILE A 26 20.30 -5.56 11.03
C ILE A 26 19.74 -4.55 12.03
N ILE A 27 18.47 -4.74 12.38
CA ILE A 27 17.78 -4.10 13.49
C ILE A 27 18.30 -4.72 14.79
N GLN A 28 18.79 -3.89 15.70
CA GLN A 28 19.38 -4.38 16.95
C GLN A 28 18.32 -4.93 17.90
N LYS A 29 18.78 -5.78 18.84
CA LYS A 29 17.94 -6.20 19.96
C LYS A 29 17.56 -4.94 20.76
N GLU A 30 16.30 -4.89 21.18
CA GLU A 30 15.66 -3.78 21.91
C GLU A 30 15.42 -2.51 21.10
N GLU A 31 15.73 -2.52 19.81
CA GLU A 31 15.41 -1.42 18.91
C GLU A 31 13.95 -1.46 18.47
N LYS A 32 13.43 -0.31 18.03
CA LYS A 32 12.06 -0.21 17.51
C LYS A 32 12.04 -0.70 16.06
N ALA A 33 11.11 -1.58 15.75
CA ALA A 33 10.83 -2.06 14.40
C ALA A 33 9.34 -2.00 14.12
N ILE A 34 8.97 -1.90 12.86
CA ILE A 34 7.62 -2.16 12.40
C ILE A 34 7.51 -3.64 12.01
N ILE A 35 6.51 -4.32 12.54
CA ILE A 35 6.11 -5.65 12.06
C ILE A 35 4.91 -5.52 11.12
N ARG A 36 5.03 -6.10 9.93
CA ARG A 36 3.94 -6.29 8.97
C ARG A 36 3.57 -7.77 8.94
N VAL A 37 2.28 -8.08 8.90
CA VAL A 37 1.79 -9.44 8.74
C VAL A 37 0.99 -9.50 7.44
N TYR A 38 1.37 -10.42 6.56
CA TYR A 38 0.74 -10.61 5.25
C TYR A 38 0.53 -12.10 4.99
N LYS A 39 -0.47 -12.41 4.16
CA LYS A 39 -0.70 -13.76 3.69
C LYS A 39 0.04 -13.97 2.37
N PHE A 40 0.87 -15.00 2.32
CA PHE A 40 1.57 -15.43 1.12
C PHE A 40 1.30 -16.92 0.89
N GLU A 41 0.78 -17.26 -0.29
CA GLU A 41 0.43 -18.65 -0.66
C GLU A 41 -0.51 -19.38 0.31
N GLY A 42 -1.34 -18.64 1.04
CA GLY A 42 -2.24 -19.20 2.05
C GLY A 42 -1.67 -19.21 3.48
N ASP A 43 -0.37 -18.92 3.64
CA ASP A 43 0.32 -18.89 4.92
C ASP A 43 0.53 -17.48 5.46
N PHE A 44 0.41 -17.32 6.78
CA PHE A 44 0.65 -16.05 7.47
C PHE A 44 2.16 -15.84 7.66
N ASN A 45 2.69 -14.84 6.97
CA ASN A 45 4.08 -14.44 7.06
C ASN A 45 4.19 -13.08 7.77
N SER A 46 5.32 -12.86 8.43
CA SER A 46 5.60 -11.61 9.13
C SER A 46 6.98 -11.08 8.77
N SER A 47 7.06 -9.81 8.39
CA SER A 47 8.30 -9.14 8.05
C SER A 47 8.59 -7.95 8.96
N TYR A 48 9.87 -7.74 9.24
CA TYR A 48 10.37 -6.67 10.11
C TYR A 48 11.05 -5.59 9.27
N GLN A 49 10.76 -4.33 9.59
CA GLN A 49 11.34 -3.17 8.94
C GLN A 49 11.68 -2.09 9.97
N HIS A 50 12.67 -1.23 9.69
CA HIS A 50 12.83 -0.01 10.49
C HIS A 50 11.60 0.89 10.31
N PRO A 51 11.26 1.73 11.30
CA PRO A 51 10.17 2.70 11.17
C PRO A 51 10.36 3.63 9.96
N GLU A 52 11.58 4.17 9.77
CA GLU A 52 11.92 5.01 8.62
C GLU A 52 11.76 4.25 7.30
N CYS A 53 12.13 2.97 7.32
CA CYS A 53 11.99 2.08 6.17
C CYS A 53 10.52 1.86 5.78
N TYR A 54 9.67 1.69 6.79
CA TYR A 54 8.25 1.49 6.60
C TYR A 54 7.57 2.72 6.01
N GLU A 55 7.92 3.91 6.50
CA GLU A 55 7.34 5.18 6.04
C GLU A 55 7.62 5.43 4.56
N ALA A 56 8.87 5.33 4.14
CA ALA A 56 9.23 5.57 2.75
C ALA A 56 8.67 4.49 1.79
N MET A 57 8.55 3.24 2.24
CA MET A 57 7.80 2.22 1.49
C MET A 57 6.32 2.61 1.37
N ARG A 58 5.68 3.09 2.44
CA ARG A 58 4.26 3.48 2.39
C ARG A 58 4.01 4.68 1.48
N GLU A 59 4.92 5.66 1.47
CA GLU A 59 4.83 6.82 0.59
C GLU A 59 4.93 6.43 -0.90
N SER A 60 5.85 5.54 -1.25
CA SER A 60 5.99 5.03 -2.63
C SER A 60 4.78 4.23 -3.12
N PHE A 61 4.13 3.46 -2.23
CA PHE A 61 2.88 2.76 -2.55
C PHE A 61 1.70 3.73 -2.72
N LYS A 62 1.63 4.81 -1.93
CA LYS A 62 0.55 5.80 -2.04
C LYS A 62 0.59 6.58 -3.35
N GLN A 63 1.78 6.82 -3.91
CA GLN A 63 1.94 7.49 -5.21
C GLN A 63 1.44 6.67 -6.40
N ASN A 64 1.35 5.34 -6.30
CA ASN A 64 0.89 4.48 -7.39
C ASN A 64 -0.64 4.33 -7.49
N LEU A 65 -1.42 4.90 -6.58
CA LEU A 65 -2.89 4.80 -6.59
C LEU A 65 -3.57 5.99 -7.29
N VAL A 66 -2.80 6.94 -7.85
CA VAL A 66 -3.34 8.22 -8.36
C VAL A 66 -3.20 8.40 -9.89
N ASP A 67 -2.89 7.35 -10.65
CA ASP A 67 -2.75 7.43 -12.12
C ASP A 67 -3.72 6.52 -12.91
N SER A 68 -4.90 6.18 -12.35
CA SER A 68 -5.92 5.44 -13.12
C SER A 68 -7.35 5.88 -12.82
N ASP A 69 -7.60 7.18 -12.91
CA ASP A 69 -8.91 7.69 -13.35
C ASP A 69 -8.75 8.65 -14.54
N GLY A 70 -8.02 8.17 -15.54
CA GLY A 70 -8.18 8.64 -16.90
C GLY A 70 -9.26 7.83 -17.60
N SER A 71 -10.45 8.43 -17.74
CA SER A 71 -11.47 8.14 -18.76
C SER A 71 -12.61 7.17 -18.40
N PHE A 72 -13.74 7.72 -17.93
CA PHE A 72 -15.04 7.22 -18.36
C PHE A 72 -15.56 8.09 -19.51
N ASN A 73 -15.68 7.44 -20.67
CA ASN A 73 -16.29 7.93 -21.91
C ASN A 73 -17.59 8.73 -21.67
N SER A 74 -17.63 9.96 -22.19
CA SER A 74 -18.89 10.58 -22.62
C SER A 74 -18.77 10.95 -24.10
N CYS A 75 -18.77 9.91 -24.93
CA CYS A 75 -18.93 10.01 -26.38
C CYS A 75 -20.42 9.84 -26.70
N GLU A 76 -20.99 10.92 -27.24
CA GLU A 76 -22.10 10.94 -28.19
C GLU A 76 -23.50 10.47 -27.75
N GLN A 77 -24.39 11.44 -27.54
CA GLN A 77 -25.80 11.25 -27.89
C GLN A 77 -26.33 12.49 -28.61
N SER A 78 -25.94 12.63 -29.87
CA SER A 78 -26.59 13.50 -30.84
C SER A 78 -27.96 12.93 -31.23
N ARG A 79 -29.04 13.38 -30.59
CA ARG A 79 -30.45 13.33 -31.05
C ARG A 79 -31.17 14.46 -30.28
N GLY A 80 -31.64 15.57 -30.84
CA GLY A 80 -32.38 15.77 -32.09
C GLY A 80 -33.87 15.97 -31.78
N ALA A 81 -34.30 17.22 -31.53
CA ALA A 81 -35.67 17.77 -31.65
C ALA A 81 -35.56 19.28 -31.29
N LEU A 82 -35.56 20.26 -32.20
CA LEU A 82 -36.64 20.77 -33.06
C LEU A 82 -37.99 20.99 -32.37
N ILE A 83 -38.62 22.12 -32.78
CA ILE A 83 -39.91 22.73 -32.42
C ILE A 83 -39.75 23.78 -31.29
N GLY A 84 -39.89 25.09 -31.49
CA GLY A 84 -40.63 25.87 -32.49
C GLY A 84 -42.01 26.28 -31.95
N ASP A 85 -42.28 27.60 -31.92
CA ASP A 85 -43.62 28.24 -31.88
C ASP A 85 -44.37 28.32 -30.53
N ASP A 86 -44.32 29.51 -29.89
CA ASP A 86 -45.42 30.52 -29.78
C ASP A 86 -44.89 31.82 -29.12
#